data_AF-A0AAX4FQ49-F1
#
_entry.id   AF-A0AAX4FQ49-F1
#
_cell.length_a   1.000
_cell.length_b   1.000
_cell.length_c   1.000
_cell.angle_alpha   90.00
_cell.angle_beta   90.00
_cell.angle_gamma   90.00
#
_symmetry.space_group_name_H-M   'P 1'
#
loop_
_entity.id
_entity.type
_entity.pdbx_description
1 polymer ?
#
loop_
_entity_poly.entity_id
_entity_poly.type
_entity_poly.pdbx_seq_one_letter_code
_entity_poly.pdbx_strand_id
1 'polypeptide(L)'
;MSSVPSPNQVLLSAAGSGKTTMLVRQSLARPQRRIAILTYTLENLEEIRRAFERQAGAVPAHVSLYSWYSFLLRECIRPYQAALCAQPRVESILFVEGRTNNRAPRSQVARHYLAGDRIYSDRAADFAVRCDELTQGRVIERLAAMYDELYIDEVQDLAGYDLDLVERLLSSGIEITLVGDTRQATYATNHSPRHQQYRGVAMMGLFQAWQARNLCQIQHRVISHRCAQSLCDLADALYPQMPRTESGNSELTGHEGIYVVAPTLVQKYVLQFAPTVLRYDRREACDGYPAVNFGQAKGRTYSRVLIYPNGPLAQFLRTADASRITSPAKYYVAFTRARQSVAFVLAGACAWPGHQVYESRD
;
A
#
# COMPACT_ATOMS: atom_id res chain seq x y z
N MET A 1 -37.39 -7.18 0.25
CA MET A 1 -36.88 -6.72 -1.06
C MET A 1 -35.45 -7.24 -1.19
N SER A 2 -35.17 -8.09 -2.17
CA SER A 2 -33.79 -8.54 -2.44
C SER A 2 -33.04 -7.34 -3.01
N SER A 3 -32.16 -6.73 -2.23
CA SER A 3 -31.34 -5.60 -2.67
C SER A 3 -30.32 -6.11 -3.68
N VAL A 4 -30.27 -5.51 -4.87
CA VAL A 4 -29.21 -5.77 -5.85
C VAL A 4 -27.86 -5.54 -5.17
N PRO A 5 -26.91 -6.49 -5.25
CA PRO A 5 -25.58 -6.30 -4.66
C PRO A 5 -24.89 -5.08 -5.25
N SER A 6 -24.22 -4.28 -4.42
CA SER A 6 -23.44 -3.13 -4.90
C SER A 6 -22.41 -3.55 -5.96
N PRO A 7 -22.21 -2.75 -7.03
CA PRO A 7 -21.19 -3.01 -8.04
C PRO A 7 -19.77 -2.72 -7.54
N ASN A 8 -19.63 -2.01 -6.41
CA ASN A 8 -18.32 -1.65 -5.87
C ASN A 8 -17.61 -2.86 -5.28
N GLN A 9 -16.28 -2.89 -5.40
CA GLN A 9 -15.46 -4.02 -4.97
C GLN A 9 -14.35 -3.59 -4.02
N VAL A 10 -14.06 -4.44 -3.04
CA VAL A 10 -12.85 -4.39 -2.21
C VAL A 10 -12.06 -5.66 -2.48
N LEU A 11 -10.93 -5.52 -3.18
CA LEU A 11 -10.06 -6.60 -3.60
C LEU A 11 -8.85 -6.72 -2.65
N LEU A 12 -8.97 -7.58 -1.65
CA LEU A 12 -7.93 -7.87 -0.68
C LEU A 12 -6.91 -8.83 -1.30
N SER A 13 -5.83 -8.26 -1.81
CA SER A 13 -4.92 -8.96 -2.71
C SER A 13 -3.55 -9.13 -2.09
N ALA A 14 -3.05 -10.37 -2.02
CA ALA A 14 -1.74 -10.69 -1.47
C ALA A 14 -0.59 -9.95 -2.16
N ALA A 15 0.56 -9.87 -1.50
CA ALA A 15 1.75 -9.31 -2.11
C ALA A 15 2.12 -10.09 -3.39
N GLY A 16 2.35 -9.37 -4.50
CA GLY A 16 2.67 -10.01 -5.78
C GLY A 16 1.48 -10.59 -6.55
N SER A 17 0.24 -10.34 -6.13
CA SER A 17 -0.99 -10.75 -6.83
C SER A 17 -1.27 -10.03 -8.16
N GLY A 18 -0.39 -9.15 -8.62
CA GLY A 18 -0.56 -8.40 -9.86
C GLY A 18 -1.66 -7.33 -9.80
N LYS A 19 -1.85 -6.66 -8.65
CA LYS A 19 -2.82 -5.54 -8.47
C LYS A 19 -2.76 -4.51 -9.61
N THR A 20 -1.59 -3.91 -9.80
CA THR A 20 -1.35 -2.89 -10.83
C THR A 20 -1.63 -3.42 -12.23
N THR A 21 -1.15 -4.62 -12.56
CA THR A 21 -1.41 -5.26 -13.87
C THR A 21 -2.90 -5.50 -14.09
N MET A 22 -3.63 -5.91 -13.05
CA MET A 22 -5.08 -6.13 -13.10
C MET A 22 -5.82 -4.83 -13.38
N LEU A 23 -5.52 -3.74 -12.64
CA LEU A 23 -6.13 -2.43 -12.85
C LEU A 23 -5.90 -1.93 -14.28
N VAL A 24 -4.66 -2.01 -14.78
CA VAL A 24 -4.32 -1.60 -16.15
C VAL A 24 -5.09 -2.41 -17.19
N ARG A 25 -5.14 -3.75 -17.05
CA ARG A 25 -5.89 -4.61 -17.99
C ARG A 25 -7.38 -4.32 -17.98
N GLN A 26 -7.97 -4.10 -16.81
CA GLN A 26 -9.38 -3.72 -16.69
C GLN A 26 -9.65 -2.39 -17.39
N SER A 27 -8.82 -1.38 -17.19
CA SER A 27 -8.99 -0.08 -17.86
C SER A 27 -8.85 -0.17 -19.38
N LEU A 28 -7.92 -0.99 -19.88
CA LEU A 28 -7.73 -1.20 -21.31
C LEU A 28 -8.90 -1.96 -21.96
N ALA A 29 -9.53 -2.87 -21.21
CA ALA A 29 -10.70 -3.63 -21.68
C ALA A 29 -12.00 -2.79 -21.75
N ARG A 30 -11.99 -1.55 -21.21
CA ARG A 30 -13.18 -0.69 -21.12
C ARG A 30 -12.94 0.70 -21.75
N PRO A 31 -12.64 0.79 -23.07
CA PRO A 31 -12.28 2.06 -23.72
C PRO A 31 -13.42 3.10 -23.77
N GLN A 32 -14.67 2.68 -23.55
CA GLN A 32 -15.84 3.57 -23.54
C GLN A 32 -16.14 4.18 -22.17
N ARG A 33 -15.41 3.79 -21.12
CA ARG A 33 -15.61 4.26 -19.74
C ARG A 33 -14.57 5.32 -19.40
N ARG A 34 -14.95 6.35 -18.66
CA ARG A 34 -14.05 7.37 -18.13
C ARG A 34 -13.54 6.90 -16.76
N ILE A 35 -12.25 6.59 -16.68
CA ILE A 35 -11.67 5.88 -15.53
C ILE A 35 -10.66 6.78 -14.84
N ALA A 36 -10.73 6.85 -13.52
CA ALA A 36 -9.65 7.42 -12.71
C ALA A 36 -8.98 6.34 -11.85
N ILE A 37 -7.64 6.31 -11.87
CA ILE A 37 -6.83 5.43 -11.01
C ILE A 37 -6.05 6.29 -10.02
N LEU A 38 -6.17 5.96 -8.74
CA LEU A 38 -5.57 6.65 -7.61
C LEU A 38 -4.62 5.72 -6.88
N THR A 39 -3.50 6.27 -6.42
CA THR A 39 -2.60 5.58 -5.50
C THR A 39 -1.96 6.59 -4.56
N TYR A 40 -1.44 6.12 -3.43
CA TYR A 40 -0.89 7.01 -2.40
C TYR A 40 0.47 7.59 -2.80
N THR A 41 1.39 6.77 -3.32
CA THR A 41 2.79 7.17 -3.55
C THR A 41 3.04 7.57 -5.01
N LEU A 42 3.98 8.49 -5.22
CA LEU A 42 4.40 8.87 -6.58
C LEU A 42 5.11 7.71 -7.30
N GLU A 43 5.81 6.85 -6.57
CA GLU A 43 6.49 5.68 -7.15
C GLU A 43 5.48 4.67 -7.70
N ASN A 44 4.39 4.38 -6.96
CA ASN A 44 3.33 3.51 -7.47
C ASN A 44 2.60 4.14 -8.67
N LEU A 45 2.40 5.47 -8.65
CA LEU A 45 1.75 6.17 -9.76
C LEU A 45 2.57 6.02 -11.06
N GLU A 46 3.88 6.14 -10.94
CA GLU A 46 4.82 5.94 -12.04
C GLU A 46 4.88 4.47 -12.48
N GLU A 47 4.77 3.51 -11.56
CA GLU A 47 4.69 2.08 -11.88
C GLU A 47 3.41 1.75 -12.68
N ILE A 48 2.26 2.35 -12.31
CA ILE A 48 1.01 2.25 -13.06
C ILE A 48 1.20 2.82 -14.48
N ARG A 49 1.80 4.01 -14.61
CA ARG A 49 2.09 4.63 -15.91
C ARG A 49 2.94 3.73 -16.79
N ARG A 50 4.06 3.22 -16.28
CA ARG A 50 4.94 2.28 -16.99
C ARG A 50 4.24 0.97 -17.35
N ALA A 51 3.29 0.53 -16.53
CA ALA A 51 2.49 -0.65 -16.84
C ALA A 51 1.52 -0.41 -18.01
N PHE A 52 0.98 0.80 -18.17
CA PHE A 52 0.26 1.21 -19.39
C PHE A 52 1.20 1.30 -20.59
N GLU A 53 2.35 1.97 -20.47
CA GLU A 53 3.33 2.12 -21.56
C GLU A 53 3.79 0.76 -22.10
N ARG A 54 4.05 -0.22 -21.22
CA ARG A 54 4.43 -1.58 -21.63
C ARG A 54 3.30 -2.35 -22.33
N GLN A 55 2.04 -2.11 -21.97
CA GLN A 55 0.90 -2.91 -22.47
C GLN A 55 0.16 -2.24 -23.65
N ALA A 56 0.21 -0.92 -23.76
CA ALA A 56 -0.57 -0.13 -24.71
C ALA A 56 0.24 1.02 -25.34
N GLY A 57 1.54 1.15 -25.05
CA GLY A 57 2.42 2.21 -25.57
C GLY A 57 2.29 3.55 -24.85
N ALA A 58 1.11 3.88 -24.32
CA ALA A 58 0.85 5.09 -23.53
C ALA A 58 -0.35 4.89 -22.59
N VAL A 59 -0.57 5.85 -21.69
CA VAL A 59 -1.82 5.94 -20.92
C VAL A 59 -2.95 6.40 -21.86
N PRO A 60 -4.04 5.63 -22.02
CA PRO A 60 -5.16 6.03 -22.88
C PRO A 60 -5.85 7.32 -22.43
N ALA A 61 -6.44 8.06 -23.37
CA ALA A 61 -7.09 9.34 -23.10
C ALA A 61 -8.31 9.23 -22.16
N HIS A 62 -8.96 8.06 -22.10
CA HIS A 62 -10.08 7.80 -21.20
C HIS A 62 -9.65 7.45 -19.75
N VAL A 63 -8.34 7.40 -19.48
CA VAL A 63 -7.78 7.05 -18.17
C VAL A 63 -7.03 8.24 -17.57
N SER A 64 -7.50 8.72 -16.42
CA SER A 64 -6.81 9.72 -15.60
C SER A 64 -6.04 9.06 -14.46
N LEU A 65 -4.79 9.47 -14.24
CA LEU A 65 -3.94 8.96 -13.16
C LEU A 65 -3.67 10.06 -12.13
N TYR A 66 -3.91 9.76 -10.85
CA TYR A 66 -3.70 10.69 -9.75
C TYR A 66 -2.91 10.06 -8.60
N SER A 67 -2.05 10.85 -7.96
CA SER A 67 -1.75 10.59 -6.55
C SER A 67 -2.96 10.99 -5.71
N TRP A 68 -3.18 10.32 -4.57
CA TRP A 68 -4.29 10.60 -3.66
C TRP A 68 -4.41 12.10 -3.33
N TYR A 69 -3.29 12.74 -2.99
CA TYR A 69 -3.25 14.16 -2.69
C TYR A 69 -3.49 15.08 -3.90
N SER A 70 -3.07 14.67 -5.10
CA SER A 70 -3.39 15.43 -6.31
C SER A 70 -4.88 15.36 -6.66
N PHE A 71 -5.52 14.21 -6.42
CA PHE A 71 -6.97 14.04 -6.57
C PHE A 71 -7.74 14.90 -5.56
N LEU A 72 -7.36 14.85 -4.28
CA LEU A 72 -7.93 15.73 -3.24
C LEU A 72 -7.82 17.20 -3.65
N LEU A 73 -6.61 17.65 -4.01
CA LEU A 73 -6.36 19.05 -4.32
C LEU A 73 -7.12 19.52 -5.58
N ARG A 74 -7.01 18.78 -6.68
CA ARG A 74 -7.51 19.19 -8.00
C ARG A 74 -9.01 19.00 -8.13
N GLU A 75 -9.54 17.88 -7.66
CA GLU A 75 -10.93 17.51 -7.91
C GLU A 75 -11.86 17.79 -6.74
N CYS A 76 -11.37 17.68 -5.50
CA CYS A 76 -12.22 17.80 -4.31
C CYS A 76 -12.15 19.19 -3.65
N ILE A 77 -10.94 19.79 -3.58
CA ILE A 77 -10.69 21.00 -2.79
C ILE A 77 -10.84 22.26 -3.66
N ARG A 78 -9.99 22.44 -4.67
CA ARG A 78 -9.91 23.71 -5.42
C ARG A 78 -11.23 24.16 -6.05
N PRO A 79 -12.06 23.29 -6.65
CA PRO A 79 -13.31 23.73 -7.26
C PRO A 79 -14.36 24.20 -6.24
N TYR A 80 -14.23 23.76 -4.98
CA TYR A 80 -15.25 23.96 -3.94
C TYR A 80 -14.73 24.70 -2.71
N GLN A 81 -13.46 25.13 -2.71
CA GLN A 81 -12.84 25.73 -1.54
C GLN A 81 -13.59 26.97 -1.05
N ALA A 82 -14.23 27.73 -1.94
CA ALA A 82 -14.96 28.95 -1.59
C ALA A 82 -16.13 28.69 -0.63
N ALA A 83 -16.68 27.47 -0.59
CA ALA A 83 -17.69 27.08 0.39
C ALA A 83 -17.17 27.13 1.83
N LEU A 84 -15.85 26.99 2.02
CA LEU A 84 -15.22 26.90 3.34
C LEU A 84 -14.20 28.03 3.58
N CYS A 85 -13.37 28.35 2.59
CA CYS A 85 -12.35 29.39 2.59
C CYS A 85 -12.15 29.96 1.18
N ALA A 86 -12.71 31.15 0.94
CA ALA A 86 -12.59 31.82 -0.37
C ALA A 86 -11.18 32.36 -0.63
N GLN A 87 -10.45 32.77 0.41
CA GLN A 87 -9.09 33.29 0.31
C GLN A 87 -8.23 32.84 1.50
N PRO A 88 -6.94 32.50 1.27
CA PRO A 88 -6.27 32.44 -0.03
C PRO A 88 -6.72 31.25 -0.88
N ARG A 89 -6.47 31.30 -2.20
CA ARG A 89 -6.58 30.14 -3.07
C ARG A 89 -5.60 29.05 -2.62
N VAL A 90 -6.05 27.80 -2.56
CA VAL A 90 -5.19 26.67 -2.16
C VAL A 90 -4.31 26.25 -3.34
N GLU A 91 -3.04 26.59 -3.28
CA GLU A 91 -2.07 26.36 -4.34
C GLU A 91 -1.34 25.02 -4.24
N SER A 92 -1.08 24.49 -3.05
CA SER A 92 -0.42 23.18 -2.94
C SER A 92 -0.69 22.47 -1.62
N ILE A 93 -0.22 21.22 -1.52
CA ILE A 93 -0.23 20.45 -0.28
C ILE A 93 1.08 20.72 0.47
N LEU A 94 0.96 21.09 1.75
CA LEU A 94 2.07 21.07 2.70
C LEU A 94 2.09 19.70 3.40
N PHE A 95 3.04 18.86 2.99
CA PHE A 95 3.24 17.55 3.61
C PHE A 95 3.82 17.71 5.01
N VAL A 96 3.15 17.11 6.00
CA VAL A 96 3.60 17.09 7.40
C VAL A 96 3.97 15.68 7.83
N GLU A 97 5.04 15.57 8.61
CA GLU A 97 5.39 14.32 9.28
C GLU A 97 4.54 14.16 10.54
N GLY A 98 3.71 13.12 10.59
CA GLY A 98 2.86 12.85 11.75
C GLY A 98 1.58 13.70 11.76
N ARG A 99 1.45 14.56 12.76
CA ARG A 99 0.28 15.45 12.95
C ARG A 99 0.73 16.90 12.91
N THR A 100 -0.03 17.73 12.22
CA THR A 100 0.19 19.17 12.23
C THR A 100 0.07 19.71 13.66
N ASN A 101 1.12 20.37 14.16
CA ASN A 101 1.19 20.93 15.51
C ASN A 101 0.26 22.13 15.75
N ASN A 102 -0.36 22.66 14.70
CA ASN A 102 -1.30 23.77 14.75
C ASN A 102 -2.60 23.37 15.50
N ARG A 103 -2.88 24.04 16.63
CA ARG A 103 -4.06 23.76 17.47
C ARG A 103 -5.25 24.69 17.20
N ALA A 104 -5.23 25.47 16.12
CA ALA A 104 -6.36 26.33 15.76
C ALA A 104 -7.65 25.49 15.69
N PRO A 105 -8.78 25.94 16.26
CA PRO A 105 -10.02 25.19 16.19
C PRO A 105 -10.54 25.16 14.75
N ARG A 106 -11.33 24.12 14.43
CA ARG A 106 -11.91 23.87 13.09
C ARG A 106 -12.82 25.01 12.59
N SER A 107 -13.27 25.87 13.51
CA SER A 107 -14.01 27.12 13.24
C SER A 107 -13.14 28.24 12.66
N GLN A 108 -11.84 28.28 12.99
CA GLN A 108 -10.88 29.22 12.39
C GLN A 108 -10.31 28.61 11.11
N VAL A 109 -11.15 28.44 10.08
CA VAL A 109 -10.87 27.65 8.88
C VAL A 109 -9.47 27.90 8.29
N ALA A 110 -9.14 29.13 7.89
CA ALA A 110 -7.86 29.42 7.24
C ALA A 110 -6.67 29.02 8.14
N ARG A 111 -6.73 29.39 9.43
CA ARG A 111 -5.69 29.03 10.40
C ARG A 111 -5.66 27.53 10.69
N HIS A 112 -6.79 26.82 10.62
CA HIS A 112 -6.84 25.39 10.84
C HIS A 112 -6.27 24.62 9.65
N TYR A 113 -6.69 24.91 8.42
CA TYR A 113 -6.33 24.07 7.29
C TYR A 113 -5.05 24.51 6.57
N LEU A 114 -4.69 25.80 6.65
CA LEU A 114 -3.71 26.39 5.75
C LEU A 114 -2.46 26.91 6.48
N ALA A 115 -1.34 26.85 5.78
CA ALA A 115 -0.09 27.55 6.05
C ALA A 115 0.23 28.46 4.87
N GLY A 116 -0.37 29.66 4.87
CA GLY A 116 -0.40 30.53 3.69
C GLY A 116 -1.42 30.00 2.68
N ASP A 117 -0.99 29.78 1.44
CA ASP A 117 -1.76 29.19 0.33
C ASP A 117 -1.65 27.66 0.26
N ARG A 118 -0.96 27.02 1.20
CA ARG A 118 -0.75 25.57 1.23
C ARG A 118 -1.64 24.91 2.27
N ILE A 119 -2.32 23.83 1.89
CA ILE A 119 -3.15 23.05 2.83
C ILE A 119 -2.34 21.92 3.46
N TYR A 120 -2.47 21.73 4.78
CA TYR A 120 -1.80 20.62 5.47
C TYR A 120 -2.31 19.26 4.97
N SER A 121 -1.39 18.34 4.67
CA SER A 121 -1.71 17.01 4.14
C SER A 121 -2.63 16.22 5.06
N ASP A 122 -2.41 16.27 6.38
CA ASP A 122 -3.22 15.59 7.39
C ASP A 122 -4.64 16.16 7.58
N ARG A 123 -4.95 17.30 6.93
CA ARG A 123 -6.25 17.98 6.97
C ARG A 123 -6.91 18.10 5.60
N ALA A 124 -6.23 17.72 4.53
CA ALA A 124 -6.72 17.87 3.16
C ALA A 124 -8.02 17.10 2.93
N ALA A 125 -8.10 15.84 3.39
CA ALA A 125 -9.31 15.05 3.27
C ALA A 125 -10.46 15.56 4.14
N ASP A 126 -10.17 16.06 5.35
CA ASP A 126 -11.18 16.73 6.18
C ASP A 126 -11.77 17.96 5.45
N PHE A 127 -10.90 18.78 4.84
CA PHE A 127 -11.33 19.93 4.05
C PHE A 127 -12.21 19.51 2.87
N ALA A 128 -11.81 18.47 2.12
CA ALA A 128 -12.58 17.92 1.01
C ALA A 128 -13.97 17.43 1.44
N VAL A 129 -14.05 16.68 2.54
CA VAL A 129 -15.32 16.20 3.12
C VAL A 129 -16.20 17.37 3.54
N ARG A 130 -15.63 18.42 4.15
CA ARG A 130 -16.40 19.62 4.52
C ARG A 130 -16.88 20.42 3.31
N CYS A 131 -16.08 20.52 2.26
CA CYS A 131 -16.52 21.12 1.01
C CYS A 131 -17.75 20.38 0.46
N ASP A 132 -17.72 19.05 0.46
CA ASP A 132 -18.85 18.24 0.04
C ASP A 132 -20.09 18.47 0.92
N GLU A 133 -19.93 18.48 2.24
CA GLU A 133 -21.02 18.76 3.19
C GLU A 133 -21.65 20.13 2.99
N LEU A 134 -20.83 21.19 2.93
CA LEU A 134 -21.31 22.57 2.81
C LEU A 134 -21.91 22.88 1.43
N THR A 135 -21.50 22.12 0.42
CA THR A 135 -22.05 22.23 -0.94
C THR A 135 -23.13 21.20 -1.22
N GLN A 136 -23.62 20.48 -0.20
CA GLN A 136 -24.72 19.52 -0.28
C GLN A 136 -24.48 18.40 -1.30
N GLY A 137 -23.26 17.85 -1.34
CA GLY A 137 -22.92 16.69 -2.19
C GLY A 137 -22.32 17.05 -3.55
N ARG A 138 -22.20 18.35 -3.89
CA ARG A 138 -21.74 18.78 -5.22
C ARG A 138 -20.33 18.33 -5.58
N VAL A 139 -19.48 18.02 -4.59
CA VAL A 139 -18.13 17.48 -4.86
C VAL A 139 -18.27 16.08 -5.45
N ILE A 140 -19.02 15.20 -4.78
CA ILE A 140 -19.26 13.83 -5.23
C ILE A 140 -20.07 13.81 -6.54
N GLU A 141 -21.08 14.67 -6.69
CA GLU A 141 -21.87 14.78 -7.92
C GLU A 141 -21.01 15.11 -9.15
N ARG A 142 -20.08 16.07 -9.02
CA ARG A 142 -19.15 16.40 -10.11
C ARG A 142 -18.22 15.24 -10.43
N LEU A 143 -17.71 14.55 -9.42
CA LEU A 143 -16.86 13.36 -9.62
C LEU A 143 -17.63 12.26 -10.37
N ALA A 144 -18.89 12.03 -10.02
CA ALA A 144 -19.78 11.08 -10.71
C ALA A 144 -20.12 11.52 -12.14
N ALA A 145 -20.20 12.83 -12.39
CA ALA A 145 -20.35 13.35 -13.74
C ALA A 145 -19.07 13.23 -14.58
N MET A 146 -17.88 13.13 -13.96
CA MET A 146 -16.59 13.03 -14.66
C MET A 146 -16.16 11.59 -14.93
N TYR A 147 -16.42 10.67 -13.99
CA TYR A 147 -15.89 9.32 -14.01
C TYR A 147 -17.00 8.30 -13.89
N ASP A 148 -16.94 7.30 -14.77
CA ASP A 148 -17.80 6.12 -14.68
C ASP A 148 -17.21 5.12 -13.69
N GLU A 149 -15.88 5.07 -13.57
CA GLU A 149 -15.17 4.14 -12.69
C GLU A 149 -14.01 4.79 -11.93
N LEU A 150 -13.81 4.35 -10.68
CA LEU A 150 -12.73 4.82 -9.80
C LEU A 150 -11.96 3.63 -9.19
N TYR A 151 -10.67 3.55 -9.48
CA TYR A 151 -9.80 2.50 -8.95
C TYR A 151 -8.84 3.06 -7.92
N ILE A 152 -8.94 2.64 -6.66
CA ILE A 152 -8.09 3.12 -5.57
C ILE A 152 -7.14 2.01 -5.15
N ASP A 153 -5.87 2.12 -5.53
CA ASP A 153 -4.80 1.20 -5.17
C ASP A 153 -4.17 1.58 -3.82
N GLU A 154 -3.61 0.58 -3.13
CA GLU A 154 -3.04 0.68 -1.78
C GLU A 154 -4.01 1.28 -0.75
N VAL A 155 -5.30 0.89 -0.80
CA VAL A 155 -6.35 1.41 0.10
C VAL A 155 -5.98 1.27 1.59
N GLN A 156 -5.13 0.29 1.95
CA GLN A 156 -4.68 0.10 3.33
C GLN A 156 -3.82 1.24 3.90
N ASP A 157 -3.27 2.11 3.03
CA ASP A 157 -2.49 3.27 3.43
C ASP A 157 -3.37 4.50 3.70
N LEU A 158 -4.67 4.45 3.36
CA LEU A 158 -5.63 5.53 3.66
C LEU A 158 -6.00 5.51 5.16
N ALA A 159 -6.18 6.70 5.75
CA ALA A 159 -6.49 6.85 7.16
C ALA A 159 -7.33 8.11 7.44
N GLY A 160 -7.95 8.20 8.62
CA GLY A 160 -8.66 9.41 9.01
C GLY A 160 -9.80 9.76 8.05
N TYR A 161 -9.93 11.04 7.70
CA TYR A 161 -10.99 11.54 6.83
C TYR A 161 -10.90 11.02 5.38
N ASP A 162 -9.79 10.39 4.98
CA ASP A 162 -9.74 9.71 3.68
C ASP A 162 -10.81 8.61 3.59
N LEU A 163 -11.04 7.89 4.70
CA LEU A 163 -12.03 6.82 4.78
C LEU A 163 -13.46 7.37 4.74
N ASP A 164 -13.69 8.56 5.29
CA ASP A 164 -14.98 9.27 5.18
C ASP A 164 -15.26 9.68 3.72
N LEU A 165 -14.24 10.14 3.00
CA LEU A 165 -14.38 10.47 1.58
C LEU A 165 -14.62 9.21 0.72
N VAL A 166 -13.90 8.12 0.98
CA VAL A 166 -14.13 6.83 0.29
C VAL A 166 -15.54 6.32 0.53
N GLU A 167 -16.08 6.39 1.76
CA GLU A 167 -17.45 5.96 2.04
C GLU A 167 -18.50 6.79 1.26
N ARG A 168 -18.29 8.11 1.15
CA ARG A 168 -19.13 8.99 0.32
C ARG A 168 -19.06 8.60 -1.16
N LEU A 169 -17.86 8.31 -1.66
CA LEU A 169 -17.66 7.83 -3.03
C LEU A 169 -18.34 6.48 -3.27
N LEU A 170 -18.26 5.54 -2.32
CA LEU A 170 -18.92 4.23 -2.43
C LEU A 170 -20.46 4.34 -2.47
N SER A 171 -21.01 5.44 -1.95
CA SER A 171 -22.45 5.74 -1.99
C SER A 171 -22.84 6.54 -3.24
N SER A 172 -21.90 6.82 -4.14
CA SER A 172 -22.13 7.56 -5.38
C SER A 172 -22.58 6.66 -6.53
N GLY A 173 -22.85 7.26 -7.70
CA GLY A 173 -23.12 6.53 -8.94
C GLY A 173 -21.88 6.00 -9.68
N ILE A 174 -20.67 6.16 -9.11
CA ILE A 174 -19.42 5.69 -9.70
C ILE A 174 -19.19 4.21 -9.34
N GLU A 175 -18.76 3.37 -10.29
CA GLU A 175 -18.32 2.00 -9.98
C GLU A 175 -16.90 2.04 -9.38
N ILE A 176 -16.75 1.61 -8.13
CA ILE A 176 -15.50 1.76 -7.38
C ILE A 176 -14.84 0.41 -7.14
N THR A 177 -13.55 0.32 -7.45
CA THR A 177 -12.70 -0.82 -7.08
C THR A 177 -11.59 -0.36 -6.13
N LEU A 178 -11.66 -0.80 -4.88
CA LEU A 178 -10.63 -0.60 -3.86
C LEU A 178 -9.70 -1.80 -3.87
N VAL A 179 -8.39 -1.60 -4.00
CA VAL A 179 -7.41 -2.69 -4.03
C VAL A 179 -6.35 -2.44 -2.97
N GLY A 180 -6.01 -3.48 -2.20
CA GLY A 180 -5.00 -3.35 -1.17
C GLY A 180 -4.61 -4.65 -0.49
N ASP A 181 -3.61 -4.57 0.38
CA ASP A 181 -3.16 -5.67 1.26
C ASP A 181 -2.99 -5.14 2.68
N THR A 182 -3.91 -5.45 3.60
CA THR A 182 -3.86 -4.93 4.98
C THR A 182 -2.61 -5.41 5.74
N ARG A 183 -1.92 -6.46 5.27
CA ARG A 183 -0.60 -6.91 5.78
C ARG A 183 0.55 -5.98 5.39
N GLN A 184 0.37 -5.09 4.40
CA GLN A 184 1.37 -4.14 3.89
C GLN A 184 1.14 -2.69 4.36
N ALA A 185 0.36 -2.47 5.40
CA ALA A 185 0.09 -1.13 5.94
C ALA A 185 1.32 -0.56 6.69
N THR A 186 2.35 -0.17 5.94
CA THR A 186 3.57 0.47 6.47
C THR A 186 3.55 1.99 6.38
N TYR A 187 2.61 2.55 5.62
CA TYR A 187 2.38 3.98 5.50
C TYR A 187 0.99 4.34 6.03
N ALA A 188 0.80 5.62 6.30
CA ALA A 188 -0.51 6.22 6.52
C ALA A 188 -0.50 7.58 5.84
N THR A 189 -1.58 7.91 5.13
CA THR A 189 -1.81 9.25 4.57
C THR A 189 -1.78 10.31 5.66
N ASN A 190 -2.40 10.04 6.81
CA ASN A 190 -2.43 10.94 7.95
C ASN A 190 -2.51 10.18 9.28
N HIS A 191 -2.18 10.89 10.37
CA HIS A 191 -2.19 10.32 11.71
C HIS A 191 -3.38 10.76 12.57
N SER A 192 -4.43 11.37 12.01
CA SER A 192 -5.62 11.85 12.73
C SER A 192 -6.25 10.78 13.64
N PRO A 193 -6.88 11.15 14.79
CA PRO A 193 -7.61 10.19 15.63
C PRO A 193 -8.89 9.66 14.99
N ARG A 194 -9.42 10.33 13.94
CA ARG A 194 -10.58 9.85 13.18
C ARG A 194 -10.27 8.46 12.62
N HIS A 195 -11.18 7.51 12.83
CA HIS A 195 -11.04 6.12 12.33
C HIS A 195 -9.73 5.42 12.72
N GLN A 196 -9.07 5.82 13.83
CA GLN A 196 -7.79 5.25 14.24
C GLN A 196 -7.86 3.74 14.53
N GLN A 197 -9.06 3.22 14.83
CA GLN A 197 -9.31 1.80 15.03
C GLN A 197 -9.23 0.97 13.74
N TYR A 198 -9.31 1.59 12.55
CA TYR A 198 -9.29 0.92 11.25
C TYR A 198 -7.93 1.02 10.56
N ARG A 199 -6.84 0.69 11.27
CA ARG A 199 -5.48 0.71 10.74
C ARG A 199 -4.90 -0.69 10.58
N GLY A 200 -4.09 -0.88 9.55
CA GLY A 200 -3.49 -2.19 9.24
C GLY A 200 -4.55 -3.28 9.06
N VAL A 201 -4.34 -4.43 9.69
CA VAL A 201 -5.28 -5.56 9.63
C VAL A 201 -6.68 -5.23 10.14
N ALA A 202 -6.81 -4.27 11.07
CA ALA A 202 -8.10 -3.85 11.61
C ALA A 202 -8.97 -3.11 10.57
N MET A 203 -8.40 -2.64 9.46
CA MET A 203 -9.16 -2.08 8.34
C MET A 203 -10.15 -3.09 7.73
N MET A 204 -9.89 -4.40 7.88
CA MET A 204 -10.83 -5.44 7.47
C MET A 204 -12.21 -5.24 8.11
N GLY A 205 -12.27 -4.79 9.37
CA GLY A 205 -13.53 -4.52 10.05
C GLY A 205 -14.33 -3.39 9.41
N LEU A 206 -13.66 -2.37 8.87
CA LEU A 206 -14.32 -1.29 8.12
C LEU A 206 -14.92 -1.81 6.81
N PHE A 207 -14.15 -2.61 6.06
CA PHE A 207 -14.65 -3.21 4.81
C PHE A 207 -15.85 -4.11 5.06
N GLN A 208 -15.82 -4.91 6.12
CA GLN A 208 -16.95 -5.74 6.54
C GLN A 208 -18.17 -4.89 6.91
N ALA A 209 -17.98 -3.76 7.60
CA ALA A 209 -19.05 -2.82 7.91
C ALA A 209 -19.64 -2.17 6.64
N TRP A 210 -18.81 -1.82 5.66
CA TRP A 210 -19.26 -1.32 4.35
C TRP A 210 -20.03 -2.39 3.56
N GLN A 211 -19.56 -3.63 3.54
CA GLN A 211 -20.26 -4.74 2.89
C GLN A 211 -21.61 -5.02 3.55
N ALA A 212 -21.69 -5.01 4.89
CA ALA A 212 -22.95 -5.19 5.63
C ALA A 212 -23.99 -4.10 5.31
N ARG A 213 -23.54 -2.91 4.91
CA ARG A 213 -24.38 -1.80 4.44
C ARG A 213 -24.65 -1.83 2.93
N ASN A 214 -24.25 -2.91 2.24
CA ASN A 214 -24.29 -3.05 0.78
C ASN A 214 -23.59 -1.91 0.04
N LEU A 215 -22.49 -1.36 0.58
CA LEU A 215 -21.68 -0.35 -0.11
C LEU A 215 -20.67 -0.96 -1.07
N CYS A 216 -20.23 -2.19 -0.81
CA CYS A 216 -19.26 -2.91 -1.64
C CYS A 216 -19.34 -4.43 -1.43
N GLN A 217 -18.68 -5.19 -2.29
CA GLN A 217 -18.42 -6.62 -2.11
C GLN A 217 -16.93 -6.87 -1.84
N ILE A 218 -16.61 -7.68 -0.84
CA ILE A 218 -15.23 -8.07 -0.52
C ILE A 218 -14.86 -9.33 -1.29
N GLN A 219 -13.69 -9.32 -1.92
CA GLN A 219 -13.09 -10.48 -2.55
C GLN A 219 -11.64 -10.65 -2.11
N HIS A 220 -11.22 -11.89 -1.90
CA HIS A 220 -9.86 -12.23 -1.54
C HIS A 220 -9.10 -12.75 -2.76
N ARG A 221 -7.90 -12.21 -3.01
CA ARG A 221 -6.98 -12.68 -4.05
C ARG A 221 -5.70 -13.16 -3.39
N VAL A 222 -5.65 -14.45 -3.09
CA VAL A 222 -4.59 -15.07 -2.28
C VAL A 222 -3.39 -15.56 -3.09
N ILE A 223 -3.45 -15.51 -4.42
CA ILE A 223 -2.34 -15.97 -5.27
C ILE A 223 -1.28 -14.86 -5.39
N SER A 224 -0.03 -15.18 -5.06
CA SER A 224 1.16 -14.38 -5.34
C SER A 224 1.87 -14.89 -6.58
N HIS A 225 1.90 -14.09 -7.66
CA HIS A 225 2.69 -14.40 -8.86
C HIS A 225 4.16 -13.96 -8.75
N ARG A 226 4.58 -13.52 -7.56
CA ARG A 226 5.94 -13.04 -7.29
C ARG A 226 6.71 -14.07 -6.49
N CYS A 227 6.24 -14.38 -5.29
CA CYS A 227 7.02 -15.06 -4.27
C CYS A 227 6.89 -16.57 -4.39
N ALA A 228 7.98 -17.32 -4.25
CA ALA A 228 7.94 -18.76 -4.01
C ALA A 228 7.11 -19.12 -2.75
N GLN A 229 6.58 -20.35 -2.67
CA GLN A 229 5.67 -20.74 -1.59
C GLN A 229 6.29 -20.59 -0.20
N SER A 230 7.55 -20.99 -0.01
CA SER A 230 8.23 -20.86 1.28
C SER A 230 8.34 -19.40 1.75
N LEU A 231 8.42 -18.44 0.83
CA LEU A 231 8.42 -17.01 1.16
C LEU A 231 7.02 -16.52 1.53
N CYS A 232 5.98 -17.04 0.87
CA CYS A 232 4.59 -16.80 1.23
C CYS A 232 4.32 -17.32 2.66
N ASP A 233 4.76 -18.54 2.96
CA ASP A 233 4.59 -19.18 4.27
C ASP A 233 5.30 -18.39 5.38
N LEU A 234 6.52 -17.92 5.12
CA LEU A 234 7.28 -17.05 6.04
C LEU A 234 6.56 -15.74 6.32
N ALA A 235 6.00 -15.11 5.28
CA ALA A 235 5.26 -13.87 5.42
C ALA A 235 3.93 -14.06 6.15
N ASP A 236 3.21 -15.15 5.86
CA ASP A 236 1.90 -15.44 6.44
C ASP A 236 1.95 -15.90 7.89
N ALA A 237 3.09 -16.45 8.35
CA ALA A 237 3.29 -16.74 9.77
C ALA A 237 3.25 -15.49 10.66
N LEU A 238 3.42 -14.29 10.09
CA LEU A 238 3.20 -13.03 10.81
C LEU A 238 1.72 -12.70 11.01
N TYR A 239 0.82 -13.38 10.30
CA TYR A 239 -0.63 -13.13 10.26
C TYR A 239 -1.44 -14.44 10.24
N PRO A 240 -1.34 -15.30 11.27
CA PRO A 240 -1.92 -16.65 11.26
C PRO A 240 -3.46 -16.67 11.14
N GLN A 241 -4.13 -15.55 11.43
CA GLN A 241 -5.59 -15.42 11.35
C GLN A 241 -6.08 -15.00 9.95
N MET A 242 -5.17 -14.68 9.02
CA MET A 242 -5.52 -14.27 7.66
C MET A 242 -5.47 -15.45 6.68
N PRO A 243 -6.19 -15.38 5.54
CA PRO A 243 -6.10 -16.39 4.51
C PRO A 243 -4.64 -16.61 4.05
N ARG A 244 -4.26 -17.88 3.92
CA ARG A 244 -2.94 -18.26 3.42
C ARG A 244 -2.77 -17.85 1.96
N THR A 245 -1.55 -17.45 1.63
CA THR A 245 -1.11 -17.04 0.31
C THR A 245 -0.58 -18.25 -0.44
N GLU A 246 -1.03 -18.42 -1.67
CA GLU A 246 -0.56 -19.46 -2.56
C GLU A 246 0.41 -18.87 -3.58
N SER A 247 1.52 -19.54 -3.83
CA SER A 247 2.46 -19.14 -4.85
C SER A 247 1.98 -19.56 -6.23
N GLY A 248 1.85 -18.58 -7.11
CA GLY A 248 1.80 -18.78 -8.56
C GLY A 248 3.16 -18.62 -9.23
N ASN A 249 4.26 -18.55 -8.46
CA ASN A 249 5.63 -18.53 -9.01
C ASN A 249 6.17 -19.96 -9.08
N SER A 250 6.29 -20.50 -10.30
CA SER A 250 6.85 -21.82 -10.59
C SER A 250 8.26 -21.77 -11.20
N GLU A 251 8.92 -20.60 -11.18
CA GLU A 251 10.25 -20.41 -11.76
C GLU A 251 11.32 -21.12 -10.91
N LEU A 252 12.11 -22.00 -11.54
CA LEU A 252 13.23 -22.68 -10.90
C LEU A 252 14.55 -22.08 -11.39
N THR A 253 15.32 -21.53 -10.46
CA THR A 253 16.62 -20.89 -10.67
C THR A 253 17.75 -21.62 -9.94
N GLY A 254 17.44 -22.68 -9.20
CA GLY A 254 18.38 -23.43 -8.36
C GLY A 254 18.72 -22.73 -7.04
N HIS A 255 18.03 -21.64 -6.72
CA HIS A 255 18.23 -20.87 -5.49
C HIS A 255 16.91 -20.21 -5.06
N GLU A 256 15.96 -21.06 -4.65
CA GLU A 256 14.62 -20.66 -4.19
C GLU A 256 14.49 -20.87 -2.68
N GLY A 257 13.67 -20.03 -2.06
CA GLY A 257 13.27 -20.16 -0.68
C GLY A 257 14.17 -19.44 0.31
N ILE A 258 14.36 -20.03 1.48
CA ILE A 258 14.92 -19.35 2.65
C ILE A 258 16.31 -19.87 2.93
N TYR A 259 17.28 -18.96 3.00
CA TYR A 259 18.68 -19.30 3.25
C TYR A 259 19.19 -18.63 4.52
N VAL A 260 20.06 -19.32 5.24
CA VAL A 260 20.85 -18.78 6.33
C VAL A 260 22.29 -18.67 5.85
N VAL A 261 22.83 -17.45 5.90
CA VAL A 261 24.19 -17.13 5.47
C VAL A 261 24.98 -16.75 6.71
N ALA A 262 26.03 -17.52 7.02
CA ALA A 262 26.95 -17.18 8.09
C ALA A 262 27.62 -15.82 7.78
N PRO A 263 27.85 -14.94 8.78
CA PRO A 263 28.46 -13.63 8.55
C PRO A 263 29.78 -13.68 7.76
N THR A 264 30.59 -14.71 7.99
CA THR A 264 31.86 -14.94 7.28
C THR A 264 31.71 -15.33 5.81
N LEU A 265 30.53 -15.77 5.38
CA LEU A 265 30.24 -16.19 4.01
C LEU A 265 29.47 -15.15 3.19
N VAL A 266 29.11 -14.00 3.80
CA VAL A 266 28.30 -12.98 3.14
C VAL A 266 28.95 -12.47 1.85
N GLN A 267 30.25 -12.20 1.86
CA GLN A 267 30.95 -11.71 0.67
C GLN A 267 30.85 -12.71 -0.49
N LYS A 268 31.07 -14.01 -0.23
CA LYS A 268 30.93 -15.07 -1.24
C LYS A 268 29.48 -15.14 -1.75
N TYR A 269 28.50 -15.10 -0.85
CA TYR A 269 27.08 -15.12 -1.21
C TYR A 269 26.67 -13.93 -2.09
N VAL A 270 27.13 -12.71 -1.75
CA VAL A 270 26.84 -11.50 -2.54
C VAL A 270 27.47 -11.58 -3.93
N LEU A 271 28.71 -12.05 -4.03
CA LEU A 271 29.38 -12.25 -5.32
C LEU A 271 28.66 -13.28 -6.19
N GLN A 272 28.16 -14.37 -5.61
CA GLN A 272 27.51 -15.45 -6.34
C GLN A 272 26.10 -15.07 -6.83
N PHE A 273 25.29 -14.43 -5.99
CA PHE A 273 23.86 -14.25 -6.25
C PHE A 273 23.41 -12.82 -6.52
N ALA A 274 24.30 -11.83 -6.31
CA ALA A 274 24.02 -10.40 -6.42
C ALA A 274 22.66 -10.00 -5.80
N PRO A 275 22.38 -10.36 -4.54
CA PRO A 275 21.10 -10.08 -3.90
C PRO A 275 20.94 -8.58 -3.64
N THR A 276 19.70 -8.10 -3.61
CA THR A 276 19.42 -6.78 -3.03
C THR A 276 19.46 -6.87 -1.51
N VAL A 277 20.28 -6.05 -0.87
CA VAL A 277 20.36 -6.02 0.59
C VAL A 277 19.21 -5.18 1.16
N LEU A 278 18.43 -5.77 2.06
CA LEU A 278 17.37 -5.08 2.79
C LEU A 278 17.71 -5.01 4.28
N ARG A 279 17.27 -3.92 4.93
CA ARG A 279 17.44 -3.69 6.36
C ARG A 279 16.21 -3.07 7.00
N TYR A 280 16.05 -3.26 8.32
CA TYR A 280 14.88 -2.75 9.03
C TYR A 280 14.79 -1.22 8.98
N ASP A 281 15.88 -0.54 9.35
CA ASP A 281 16.06 0.91 9.20
C ASP A 281 17.55 1.30 9.07
N ARG A 282 17.83 2.60 8.97
CA ARG A 282 19.19 3.12 8.69
C ARG A 282 20.22 2.81 9.78
N ARG A 283 19.79 2.46 10.99
CA ARG A 283 20.67 2.14 12.12
C ARG A 283 21.26 0.74 12.01
N GLU A 284 20.64 -0.13 11.23
CA GLU A 284 21.15 -1.48 11.00
C GLU A 284 22.36 -1.41 10.07
N ALA A 285 23.48 -1.96 10.56
CA ALA A 285 24.70 -2.14 9.79
C ALA A 285 24.52 -3.32 8.81
N CYS A 286 25.08 -3.17 7.61
CA CYS A 286 25.01 -4.18 6.55
C CYS A 286 26.40 -4.40 5.92
N ASP A 287 27.45 -4.45 6.74
CA ASP A 287 28.85 -4.70 6.34
C ASP A 287 29.35 -3.90 5.14
N GLY A 288 28.91 -2.65 5.00
CA GLY A 288 29.29 -1.76 3.90
C GLY A 288 28.49 -1.95 2.59
N TYR A 289 27.57 -2.92 2.52
CA TYR A 289 26.72 -3.10 1.35
C TYR A 289 25.62 -2.03 1.25
N PRO A 290 25.32 -1.53 0.04
CA PRO A 290 24.17 -0.65 -0.18
C PRO A 290 22.87 -1.36 0.19
N ALA A 291 22.13 -0.80 1.16
CA ALA A 291 20.94 -1.41 1.71
C ALA A 291 19.70 -0.52 1.58
N VAL A 292 18.57 -1.14 1.23
CA VAL A 292 17.25 -0.50 1.15
C VAL A 292 16.47 -0.78 2.42
N ASN A 293 15.84 0.25 3.01
CA ASN A 293 15.02 0.05 4.21
C ASN A 293 13.73 -0.70 3.85
N PHE A 294 13.20 -1.53 4.76
CA PHE A 294 11.99 -2.33 4.50
C PHE A 294 10.80 -1.48 4.01
N GLY A 295 10.56 -0.32 4.62
CA GLY A 295 9.51 0.59 4.16
C GLY A 295 9.73 1.09 2.74
N GLN A 296 10.98 1.48 2.41
CA GLN A 296 11.36 1.97 1.08
C GLN A 296 11.32 0.88 0.00
N ALA A 297 11.35 -0.39 0.38
CA ALA A 297 11.24 -1.50 -0.54
C ALA A 297 9.79 -1.80 -0.94
N LYS A 298 8.78 -1.22 -0.27
CA LYS A 298 7.36 -1.39 -0.64
C LYS A 298 7.15 -0.95 -2.10
N GLY A 299 6.27 -1.66 -2.82
CA GLY A 299 6.06 -1.49 -4.27
C GLY A 299 7.11 -2.22 -5.13
N ARG A 300 8.36 -2.32 -4.68
CA ARG A 300 9.45 -2.93 -5.47
C ARG A 300 9.41 -4.45 -5.49
N THR A 301 10.08 -5.01 -6.49
CA THR A 301 10.29 -6.46 -6.67
C THR A 301 11.76 -6.71 -6.98
N TYR A 302 12.36 -7.71 -6.34
CA TYR A 302 13.74 -8.14 -6.54
C TYR A 302 13.79 -9.62 -6.87
N SER A 303 14.81 -10.07 -7.62
CA SER A 303 15.00 -11.51 -7.86
C SER A 303 15.31 -12.23 -6.55
N ARG A 304 16.32 -11.75 -5.83
CA ARG A 304 16.78 -12.29 -4.54
C ARG A 304 17.06 -11.16 -3.56
N VAL A 305 16.84 -11.45 -2.28
CA VAL A 305 17.07 -10.51 -1.19
C VAL A 305 18.00 -11.12 -0.14
N LEU A 306 18.89 -10.30 0.42
CA LEU A 306 19.68 -10.61 1.61
C LEU A 306 19.25 -9.66 2.73
N ILE A 307 18.92 -10.19 3.90
CA ILE A 307 18.44 -9.42 5.05
C ILE A 307 19.44 -9.53 6.18
N TYR A 308 19.84 -8.37 6.71
CA TYR A 308 20.48 -8.27 8.01
C TYR A 308 19.39 -8.19 9.09
N PRO A 309 19.22 -9.24 9.91
CA PRO A 309 18.16 -9.28 10.88
C PRO A 309 18.49 -8.37 12.06
N ASN A 310 17.54 -7.50 12.42
CA ASN A 310 17.58 -6.82 13.71
C ASN A 310 17.23 -7.81 14.84
N GLY A 311 17.35 -7.38 16.10
CA GLY A 311 17.09 -8.23 17.28
C GLY A 311 15.77 -9.03 17.22
N PRO A 312 14.61 -8.39 17.01
CA PRO A 312 13.32 -9.06 16.86
C PRO A 312 13.29 -10.14 15.77
N LEU A 313 13.80 -9.82 14.57
CA LEU A 313 13.83 -10.78 13.46
C LEU A 313 14.79 -11.94 13.74
N ALA A 314 15.96 -11.65 14.30
CA ALA A 314 16.92 -12.69 14.67
C ALA A 314 16.32 -13.63 15.73
N GLN A 315 15.54 -13.12 16.68
CA GLN A 315 14.84 -13.94 17.65
C GLN A 315 13.75 -14.79 16.99
N PHE A 316 12.91 -14.19 16.14
CA PHE A 316 11.89 -14.90 15.37
C PHE A 316 12.50 -16.06 14.56
N LEU A 317 13.62 -15.84 13.86
CA LEU A 317 14.30 -16.88 13.09
C LEU A 317 14.84 -18.01 13.99
N ARG A 318 15.32 -17.69 15.20
CA ARG A 318 15.85 -18.68 16.15
C ARG A 318 14.79 -19.48 16.89
N THR A 319 13.56 -18.97 16.99
CA THR A 319 12.50 -19.60 17.80
C THR A 319 11.24 -19.96 17.02
N ALA A 320 11.13 -19.53 15.76
CA ALA A 320 9.91 -19.60 14.94
C ALA A 320 8.66 -18.98 15.64
N ASP A 321 8.86 -18.03 16.55
CA ASP A 321 7.82 -17.43 17.38
C ASP A 321 7.45 -16.03 16.87
N ALA A 322 6.32 -15.92 16.16
CA ALA A 322 5.86 -14.67 15.57
C ALA A 322 5.58 -13.57 16.62
N SER A 323 5.38 -13.90 17.90
CA SER A 323 5.18 -12.89 18.96
C SER A 323 6.40 -11.99 19.19
N ARG A 324 7.58 -12.40 18.70
CA ARG A 324 8.81 -11.60 18.75
C ARG A 324 8.79 -10.42 17.79
N ILE A 325 7.88 -10.41 16.83
CA ILE A 325 7.79 -9.38 15.80
C ILE A 325 6.86 -8.23 16.26
N THR A 326 7.44 -7.04 16.47
CA THR A 326 6.72 -5.84 16.93
C THR A 326 6.14 -4.96 15.82
N SER A 327 6.54 -5.18 14.56
CA SER A 327 6.09 -4.40 13.40
C SER A 327 5.88 -5.29 12.18
N PRO A 328 4.91 -6.23 12.25
CA PRO A 328 4.77 -7.33 11.28
C PRO A 328 4.66 -6.83 9.83
N ALA A 329 4.03 -5.67 9.59
CA ALA A 329 3.88 -5.13 8.24
C ALA A 329 5.21 -4.83 7.55
N LYS A 330 6.23 -4.37 8.29
CA LYS A 330 7.57 -4.10 7.72
C LYS A 330 8.27 -5.39 7.31
N TYR A 331 8.21 -6.42 8.14
CA TYR A 331 8.80 -7.72 7.85
C TYR A 331 8.06 -8.43 6.71
N TYR A 332 6.72 -8.39 6.72
CA TYR A 332 5.91 -8.90 5.62
C TYR A 332 6.26 -8.22 4.29
N VAL A 333 6.42 -6.89 4.27
CA VAL A 333 6.91 -6.19 3.09
C VAL A 333 8.28 -6.74 2.67
N ALA A 334 9.25 -6.83 3.58
CA ALA A 334 10.60 -7.30 3.29
C ALA A 334 10.64 -8.73 2.71
N PHE A 335 9.92 -9.67 3.31
CA PHE A 335 9.88 -11.07 2.88
C PHE A 335 9.22 -11.22 1.50
N THR A 336 8.24 -10.37 1.19
CA THR A 336 7.46 -10.45 -0.05
C THR A 336 8.02 -9.60 -1.20
N ARG A 337 9.24 -9.06 -1.08
CA ARG A 337 9.90 -8.35 -2.20
C ARG A 337 10.66 -9.29 -3.12
N ALA A 338 11.16 -10.40 -2.60
CA ALA A 338 11.90 -11.38 -3.39
C ALA A 338 10.97 -12.23 -4.26
N ARG A 339 11.42 -12.56 -5.47
CA ARG A 339 10.78 -13.56 -6.33
C ARG A 339 11.18 -14.96 -5.91
N GLN A 340 12.50 -15.20 -5.83
CA GLN A 340 13.05 -16.53 -5.65
C GLN A 340 13.45 -16.82 -4.20
N SER A 341 14.32 -15.99 -3.62
CA SER A 341 14.88 -16.31 -2.31
C SER A 341 15.07 -15.10 -1.39
N VAL A 342 14.97 -15.39 -0.10
CA VAL A 342 15.36 -14.50 1.00
C VAL A 342 16.44 -15.19 1.81
N ALA A 343 17.62 -14.59 1.86
CA ALA A 343 18.69 -15.01 2.73
C ALA A 343 18.75 -14.12 3.98
N PHE A 344 19.11 -14.71 5.12
CA PHE A 344 19.31 -14.01 6.38
C PHE A 344 20.75 -14.15 6.83
N VAL A 345 21.40 -13.03 7.15
CA VAL A 345 22.72 -13.04 7.79
C VAL A 345 22.55 -13.41 9.26
N LEU A 346 22.85 -14.65 9.62
CA LEU A 346 22.60 -15.14 10.98
C LEU A 346 23.73 -16.07 11.43
N ALA A 347 24.26 -15.80 12.61
CA ALA A 347 25.15 -16.72 13.31
C ALA A 347 24.35 -17.71 14.18
N GLY A 348 24.69 -18.99 14.09
CA GLY A 348 24.09 -20.07 14.87
C GLY A 348 22.85 -20.69 14.22
N ALA A 349 22.04 -21.35 15.04
CA ALA A 349 20.87 -22.11 14.59
C ALA A 349 19.72 -21.23 14.12
N CYS A 350 18.94 -21.73 13.16
CA CYS A 350 17.66 -21.19 12.73
C CYS A 350 16.59 -22.25 12.99
N ALA A 351 15.49 -21.88 13.63
CA ALA A 351 14.36 -22.78 13.90
C ALA A 351 13.27 -22.69 12.83
N TRP A 352 13.36 -21.75 11.89
CA TRP A 352 12.37 -21.62 10.83
C TRP A 352 12.36 -22.87 9.92
N PRO A 353 11.21 -23.52 9.68
CA PRO A 353 11.15 -24.75 8.91
C PRO A 353 11.50 -24.52 7.43
N GLY A 354 12.17 -25.51 6.82
CA GLY A 354 12.50 -25.49 5.39
C GLY A 354 13.59 -24.48 4.99
N HIS A 355 14.30 -23.88 5.94
CA HIS A 355 15.48 -23.08 5.62
C HIS A 355 16.64 -23.98 5.16
N GLN A 356 17.51 -23.41 4.34
CA GLN A 356 18.74 -24.03 3.88
C GLN A 356 19.93 -23.25 4.45
N VAL A 357 21.04 -23.93 4.73
CA VAL A 357 22.29 -23.27 5.11
C VAL A 357 23.09 -23.03 3.83
N TYR A 358 23.51 -21.79 3.61
CA TYR A 358 24.41 -21.49 2.50
C TYR A 358 25.81 -22.01 2.81
N GLU A 359 26.29 -22.92 1.97
CA GLU A 359 27.64 -23.44 2.00
C GLU A 359 28.37 -22.95 0.75
N SER A 360 29.57 -22.39 0.95
CA SER A 360 30.46 -22.08 -0.18
C SER A 360 30.97 -23.39 -0.74
N ARG A 361 30.70 -23.65 -2.02
CA ARG A 361 31.52 -24.61 -2.78
C ARG A 361 32.83 -23.88 -3.10
N ASP A 362 33.93 -24.36 -2.53
CA ASP A 362 35.27 -23.78 -2.75
C ASP A 362 35.70 -23.85 -4.22
#